data_AF-A0A9E0PV86-F1
#
_entry.id   AF-A0A9E0PV86-F1
#
_cell.length_a   1.000
_cell.length_b   1.000
_cell.length_c   1.000
_cell.angle_alpha   90.00
_cell.angle_beta   90.00
_cell.angle_gamma   90.00
#
_symmetry.space_group_name_H-M   'P 1'
#
loop_
_entity.id
_entity.type
_entity.pdbx_description
1 polymer ?
#
loop_
_entity_poly.entity_id
_entity_poly.type
_entity_poly.pdbx_seq_one_letter_code
_entity_poly.pdbx_strand_id
1 'polypeptide(L)'
;MNALAGGGTILTFPVLLLLGESAITANATSTVALLPGAAASLYGYRREVATHRKWLATLFVPSLVGGAAGSLLLLVTPEKIFARLAPALILFATLLFFLQSLTRFRGRFTTPHAAGSRSDGSGAPGAGNAGDAASRSLAIAWFAQLAVAIYGGYFGAGIGILMLVVLGSLGLENIHAMNGLKNFFGMCINGVAAAIFIFSGRVDWPAALVMLAGAVLGGFAGANLGRSIGQAKARGAVIVIGVVLAVILWWQQR
;
A
#
# COMPACT_ATOMS: atom_id res chain seq x y z
N MET A 1 -2.55 11.38 6.95
CA MET A 1 -1.63 10.93 8.03
C MET A 1 -1.50 9.41 8.05
N ASN A 2 -1.16 8.82 6.90
CA ASN A 2 -0.93 7.39 6.69
C ASN A 2 0.55 7.00 6.99
N ALA A 3 1.22 7.77 7.87
CA ALA A 3 2.66 7.77 8.08
C ALA A 3 3.16 6.54 8.87
N LEU A 4 2.27 5.88 9.61
CA LEU A 4 2.47 4.54 10.17
C LEU A 4 2.06 3.49 9.12
N ALA A 5 2.79 3.46 8.00
CA ALA A 5 2.92 2.32 7.09
C ALA A 5 1.64 1.51 6.77
N GLY A 6 0.53 2.18 6.38
CA GLY A 6 -0.63 1.50 5.80
C GLY A 6 -1.43 0.60 6.75
N GLY A 7 -1.29 0.76 8.09
CA GLY A 7 -1.98 -0.08 9.07
C GLY A 7 -3.50 0.12 9.17
N GLY A 8 -4.03 1.29 8.78
CA GLY A 8 -5.46 1.60 8.95
C GLY A 8 -6.40 0.70 8.13
N THR A 9 -5.99 0.30 6.93
CA THR A 9 -6.71 -0.67 6.09
C THR A 9 -6.69 -2.09 6.67
N ILE A 10 -5.67 -2.45 7.45
CA ILE A 10 -5.51 -3.81 8.01
C ILE A 10 -6.57 -4.08 9.09
N LEU A 11 -7.02 -3.03 9.79
CA LEU A 11 -7.94 -3.14 10.93
C LEU A 11 -9.41 -2.96 10.54
N THR A 12 -9.68 -2.21 9.48
CA THR A 12 -11.04 -1.79 9.11
C THR A 12 -11.86 -2.90 8.48
N PHE A 13 -11.24 -3.69 7.60
CA PHE A 13 -11.91 -4.78 6.89
C PHE A 13 -12.45 -5.89 7.82
N PRO A 14 -11.66 -6.44 8.77
CA PRO A 14 -12.15 -7.51 9.63
C PRO A 14 -13.22 -7.05 10.62
N VAL A 15 -13.19 -5.79 11.05
CA VAL A 15 -14.21 -5.24 11.95
C VAL A 15 -15.57 -5.23 11.27
N LEU A 16 -15.66 -4.87 9.99
CA LEU A 16 -16.92 -4.92 9.24
C LEU A 16 -17.43 -6.35 9.06
N LEU A 17 -16.55 -7.31 8.75
CA LEU A 17 -16.92 -8.72 8.70
C LEU A 17 -17.52 -9.21 10.03
N LEU A 18 -16.95 -8.78 11.16
CA LEU A 18 -17.49 -9.10 12.48
C LEU A 18 -18.84 -8.44 12.78
N LEU A 19 -19.16 -7.33 12.11
CA LEU A 19 -20.47 -6.68 12.18
C LEU A 19 -21.52 -7.32 11.26
N GLY A 20 -21.17 -8.42 10.57
CA GLY A 20 -22.08 -9.18 9.71
C GLY A 20 -22.11 -8.72 8.26
N GLU A 21 -21.23 -7.79 7.87
CA GLU A 21 -21.14 -7.34 6.47
C GLU A 21 -20.57 -8.41 5.55
N SER A 22 -21.07 -8.39 4.31
CA SER A 22 -20.54 -9.20 3.22
C SER A 22 -19.05 -8.89 3.04
N ALA A 23 -18.21 -9.89 2.76
CA ALA A 23 -16.76 -9.66 2.62
C ALA A 23 -16.46 -8.62 1.51
N ILE A 24 -17.18 -8.71 0.39
CA ILE A 24 -17.01 -7.77 -0.73
C ILE A 24 -17.46 -6.37 -0.33
N THR A 25 -18.60 -6.23 0.35
CA THR A 25 -19.12 -4.95 0.84
C THR A 25 -18.15 -4.33 1.85
N ALA A 26 -17.64 -5.12 2.79
CA ALA A 26 -16.66 -4.67 3.78
C ALA A 26 -15.41 -4.08 3.12
N ASN A 27 -14.87 -4.75 2.09
CA ASN A 27 -13.71 -4.26 1.36
C ASN A 27 -14.02 -2.97 0.58
N ALA A 28 -15.15 -2.95 -0.14
CA ALA A 28 -15.60 -1.80 -0.90
C ALA A 28 -15.81 -0.56 -0.01
N THR A 29 -16.55 -0.72 1.07
CA THR A 29 -16.80 0.30 2.10
C THR A 29 -15.50 0.85 2.68
N SER A 30 -14.56 -0.02 3.06
CA SER A 30 -13.28 0.42 3.63
C SER A 30 -12.42 1.21 2.64
N THR A 31 -12.44 0.81 1.35
CA THR A 31 -11.69 1.49 0.28
C THR A 31 -12.20 2.91 0.08
N VAL A 32 -13.52 3.11 0.05
CA VAL A 32 -14.16 4.42 -0.09
C VAL A 32 -13.93 5.28 1.16
N ALA A 33 -14.15 4.71 2.35
CA ALA A 33 -14.04 5.44 3.61
C ALA A 33 -12.63 6.00 3.89
N LEU A 34 -11.58 5.32 3.42
CA LEU A 34 -10.20 5.71 3.66
C LEU A 34 -9.61 6.63 2.58
N LEU A 35 -10.36 6.89 1.52
CA LEU A 35 -9.92 7.66 0.36
C LEU A 35 -9.62 9.14 0.68
N PRO A 36 -10.41 9.86 1.50
CA PRO A 36 -10.06 11.21 1.93
C PRO A 36 -8.74 11.26 2.71
N GLY A 37 -8.48 10.23 3.53
CA GLY A 37 -7.22 10.08 4.26
C GLY A 37 -6.02 9.87 3.33
N ALA A 38 -6.22 9.12 2.24
CA ALA A 38 -5.21 8.95 1.19
C ALA A 38 -4.95 10.27 0.44
N ALA A 39 -5.99 11.02 0.07
CA ALA A 39 -5.89 12.33 -0.57
C ALA A 39 -5.14 13.34 0.30
N ALA A 40 -5.47 13.42 1.59
CA ALA A 40 -4.76 14.28 2.55
C ALA A 40 -3.27 13.88 2.68
N SER A 41 -2.98 12.57 2.64
CA SER A 41 -1.60 12.07 2.66
C SER A 41 -0.84 12.39 1.37
N LEU A 42 -1.48 12.32 0.20
CA LEU A 42 -0.87 12.76 -1.06
C LEU A 42 -0.60 14.26 -1.04
N TYR A 43 -1.56 15.07 -0.57
CA TYR A 43 -1.40 16.52 -0.46
C TYR A 43 -0.20 16.90 0.41
N GLY A 44 0.06 16.16 1.49
CA GLY A 44 1.23 16.36 2.35
C GLY A 44 2.58 16.09 1.66
N TYR A 45 2.63 15.17 0.69
CA TYR A 45 3.86 14.80 -0.04
C TYR A 45 3.90 15.37 -1.48
N ARG A 46 3.05 16.35 -1.80
CA ARG A 46 2.88 16.84 -3.18
C ARG A 46 4.16 17.43 -3.78
N ARG A 47 5.04 17.99 -2.94
CA ARG A 47 6.30 18.61 -3.37
C ARG A 47 7.30 17.54 -3.77
N GLU A 48 7.40 16.48 -2.98
CA GLU A 48 8.27 15.32 -3.21
C GLU A 48 7.85 14.54 -4.45
N VAL A 49 6.54 14.40 -4.66
CA VAL A 49 5.96 13.76 -5.85
C VAL A 49 6.30 14.55 -7.12
N ALA A 50 6.19 15.88 -7.10
CA ALA A 50 6.43 16.74 -8.27
C ALA A 50 7.85 16.63 -8.83
N THR A 51 8.84 16.25 -8.01
CA THR A 51 10.24 16.08 -8.42
C THR A 51 10.48 14.80 -9.21
N HIS A 52 9.60 13.79 -9.12
CA HIS A 52 9.82 12.44 -9.65
C HIS A 52 8.98 12.14 -10.90
N ARG A 53 8.90 13.09 -11.84
CA ARG A 53 8.03 13.03 -13.04
C ARG A 53 8.20 11.78 -13.91
N LYS A 54 9.44 11.30 -14.08
CA LYS A 54 9.72 10.08 -14.86
C LYS A 54 9.04 8.85 -14.25
N TRP A 55 9.19 8.67 -12.93
CA TRP A 55 8.54 7.58 -12.19
C TRP A 55 7.02 7.68 -12.28
N LEU A 56 6.47 8.90 -12.17
CA LEU A 56 5.04 9.12 -12.34
C LEU A 56 4.57 8.70 -13.74
N ALA A 57 5.24 9.18 -14.80
CA ALA A 57 4.85 8.84 -16.17
C ALA A 57 4.89 7.33 -16.44
N THR A 58 5.93 6.64 -15.97
CA THR A 58 6.08 5.19 -16.20
C THR A 58 5.08 4.35 -15.42
N LEU A 59 4.84 4.68 -14.15
CA LEU A 59 4.08 3.83 -13.22
C LEU A 59 2.61 4.23 -13.07
N PHE A 60 2.19 5.38 -13.61
CA PHE A 60 0.82 5.86 -13.52
C PHE A 60 -0.17 4.93 -14.25
N VAL A 61 0.10 4.60 -15.52
CA VAL A 61 -0.75 3.71 -16.31
C VAL A 61 -0.94 2.33 -15.67
N PRO A 62 0.12 1.59 -15.28
CA PRO A 62 -0.06 0.27 -14.66
C PRO A 62 -0.77 0.36 -13.30
N SER A 63 -0.66 1.49 -12.60
CA SER A 63 -1.42 1.73 -11.37
C SER A 63 -2.93 1.82 -11.62
N LEU A 64 -3.35 2.59 -12.62
CA LEU A 64 -4.76 2.73 -12.98
C LEU A 64 -5.34 1.42 -13.54
N VAL A 65 -4.62 0.82 -14.49
CA VAL A 65 -5.04 -0.42 -15.14
C VAL A 65 -5.10 -1.56 -14.13
N GLY A 66 -4.07 -1.70 -13.29
CA GLY A 66 -4.06 -2.73 -12.25
C GLY A 66 -5.14 -2.49 -11.19
N GLY A 67 -5.34 -1.25 -10.75
CA GLY A 67 -6.41 -0.91 -9.80
C GLY A 67 -7.81 -1.22 -10.34
N ALA A 68 -8.05 -0.91 -11.62
CA ALA A 68 -9.30 -1.28 -12.30
C ALA A 68 -9.44 -2.82 -12.40
N ALA A 69 -8.42 -3.50 -12.91
CA ALA A 69 -8.45 -4.95 -13.07
C ALA A 69 -8.66 -5.68 -11.73
N GLY A 70 -7.97 -5.25 -10.67
CA GLY A 70 -8.11 -5.82 -9.34
C GLY A 70 -9.49 -5.61 -8.72
N SER A 71 -10.05 -4.40 -8.83
CA SER A 71 -11.38 -4.10 -8.28
C SER A 71 -12.50 -4.80 -9.06
N LEU A 72 -12.39 -4.88 -10.39
CA LEU A 72 -13.29 -5.70 -11.21
C LEU A 72 -13.18 -7.18 -10.86
N LEU A 73 -11.95 -7.68 -10.66
CA LEU A 73 -11.73 -9.07 -10.25
C LEU A 73 -12.41 -9.36 -8.90
N LEU A 74 -12.37 -8.41 -7.95
CA LEU A 74 -13.08 -8.55 -6.68
C LEU A 74 -14.59 -8.67 -6.88
N LEU A 75 -15.19 -7.84 -7.75
CA LEU A 75 -16.63 -7.85 -8.00
C LEU A 75 -17.12 -9.12 -8.70
N VAL A 76 -16.27 -9.75 -9.51
CA VAL A 76 -16.57 -11.02 -10.18
C VAL A 76 -16.26 -12.22 -9.29
N THR A 77 -15.42 -12.06 -8.26
CA THR A 77 -15.07 -13.14 -7.34
C THR A 77 -16.27 -13.49 -6.47
N PRO A 78 -16.68 -14.77 -6.40
CA PRO A 78 -17.73 -15.21 -5.49
C PRO A 78 -17.40 -14.86 -4.05
N GLU A 79 -18.37 -14.33 -3.32
CA GLU A 79 -18.18 -13.84 -1.95
C GLU A 79 -17.58 -14.89 -1.02
N LYS A 80 -18.02 -16.14 -1.16
CA LYS A 80 -17.48 -17.29 -0.39
C LYS A 80 -16.00 -17.56 -0.67
N ILE A 81 -15.54 -17.34 -1.90
CA ILE A 81 -14.13 -17.48 -2.26
C ILE A 81 -13.33 -16.33 -1.67
N PHE A 82 -13.82 -15.10 -1.80
CA PHE A 82 -13.14 -13.94 -1.24
C PHE A 82 -13.05 -14.01 0.28
N ALA A 83 -14.12 -14.40 0.97
CA ALA A 83 -14.13 -14.63 2.41
C ALA A 83 -13.03 -15.62 2.82
N ARG A 84 -12.87 -16.74 2.10
CA ARG A 84 -11.80 -17.73 2.33
C ARG A 84 -10.39 -17.21 2.09
N LEU A 85 -10.22 -16.32 1.12
CA LEU A 85 -8.93 -15.71 0.83
C LEU A 85 -8.58 -14.60 1.82
N ALA A 86 -9.57 -13.90 2.37
CA ALA A 86 -9.35 -12.70 3.16
C ALA A 86 -8.44 -12.90 4.39
N PRO A 87 -8.57 -13.97 5.22
CA PRO A 87 -7.62 -14.25 6.30
C PRO A 87 -6.17 -14.39 5.82
N ALA A 88 -5.96 -15.08 4.69
CA ALA A 88 -4.63 -15.25 4.12
C ALA A 88 -4.06 -13.93 3.60
N LEU A 89 -4.90 -13.08 2.99
CA LEU A 89 -4.51 -11.75 2.53
C LEU A 89 -4.17 -10.79 3.68
N ILE A 90 -4.94 -10.85 4.77
CA ILE A 90 -4.63 -10.09 6.00
C ILE A 90 -3.31 -10.57 6.57
N LEU A 91 -3.12 -11.89 6.72
CA LEU A 91 -1.88 -12.46 7.24
C LEU A 91 -0.68 -12.08 6.37
N PHE A 92 -0.84 -12.09 5.05
CA PHE A 92 0.17 -11.63 4.10
C PHE A 92 0.51 -10.15 4.32
N ALA A 93 -0.49 -9.27 4.41
CA ALA A 93 -0.28 -7.85 4.69
C ALA A 93 0.40 -7.61 6.05
N THR A 94 -0.02 -8.34 7.09
CA THR A 94 0.57 -8.29 8.43
C THR A 94 2.02 -8.81 8.42
N LEU A 95 2.30 -9.89 7.70
CA LEU A 95 3.64 -10.45 7.55
C LEU A 95 4.58 -9.45 6.84
N LEU A 96 4.13 -8.85 5.73
CA LEU A 96 4.89 -7.80 5.04
C LEU A 96 5.19 -6.61 5.95
N PHE A 97 4.21 -6.19 6.74
CA PHE A 97 4.38 -5.13 7.73
C PHE A 97 5.39 -5.52 8.81
N PHE A 98 5.33 -6.75 9.30
CA PHE A 98 6.30 -7.28 10.26
C PHE A 98 7.72 -7.34 9.67
N LEU A 99 7.89 -7.88 8.45
CA LEU A 99 9.18 -7.94 7.76
C LEU A 99 9.77 -6.54 7.53
N GLN A 100 8.95 -5.58 7.09
CA GLN A 100 9.37 -4.19 6.96
C GLN A 100 9.80 -3.60 8.31
N SER A 101 9.10 -3.95 9.39
CA SER A 101 9.46 -3.51 10.73
C SER A 101 10.79 -4.11 11.17
N LEU A 102 11.06 -5.39 10.86
CA LEU A 102 12.28 -6.07 11.23
C LEU A 102 13.51 -5.55 10.46
N THR A 103 13.37 -5.28 9.15
CA THR A 103 14.45 -4.72 8.34
C THR A 103 14.79 -3.29 8.75
N ARG A 104 13.81 -2.47 9.15
CA ARG A 104 14.06 -1.15 9.77
C ARG A 104 14.61 -1.23 11.20
N PHE A 105 14.39 -2.34 11.91
CA PHE A 105 14.93 -2.58 13.25
C PHE A 105 16.37 -3.12 13.21
N ARG A 106 16.76 -3.83 12.14
CA ARG A 106 18.12 -4.35 11.92
C ARG A 106 19.00 -3.47 11.00
N GLY A 107 18.42 -2.52 10.28
CA GLY A 107 19.15 -1.50 9.53
C GLY A 107 18.44 -0.14 9.62
N ARG A 108 19.05 0.97 10.04
CA ARG A 108 20.28 1.50 9.42
C ARG A 108 20.48 0.79 8.08
N PHE A 109 19.61 1.03 7.12
CA PHE A 109 19.88 0.69 5.73
C PHE A 109 21.12 1.52 5.36
N THR A 110 22.27 0.91 5.65
CA THR A 110 23.56 1.10 5.03
C THR A 110 23.88 2.54 4.66
N THR A 111 24.53 3.25 5.57
CA THR A 111 25.73 3.98 5.17
C THR A 111 26.87 2.98 5.02
N PRO A 112 27.30 2.62 3.80
CA PRO A 112 28.71 2.44 3.54
C PRO A 112 29.24 3.81 3.15
N HIS A 113 29.95 4.43 4.09
CA HIS A 113 30.92 5.46 3.76
C HIS A 113 31.99 4.78 2.88
N ALA A 114 31.86 4.89 1.55
CA ALA A 114 32.90 4.48 0.62
C ALA A 114 32.71 5.16 -0.75
N ALA A 115 33.09 6.42 -0.83
CA ALA A 115 33.54 7.01 -2.08
C ALA A 115 34.80 7.82 -1.76
N GLY A 116 35.89 7.07 -1.58
CA GLY A 116 37.22 7.61 -1.74
C GLY A 116 37.31 8.23 -3.13
N SER A 117 37.76 9.47 -3.14
CA SER A 117 38.26 10.15 -4.33
C SER A 117 39.28 9.25 -5.04
N ARG A 118 39.04 8.95 -6.32
CA ARG A 118 40.09 8.78 -7.33
C ARG A 118 39.51 8.77 -8.73
N SER A 119 39.95 9.77 -9.47
CA SER A 119 39.88 9.91 -10.92
C SER A 119 40.73 8.86 -11.65
N ASP A 120 40.40 8.74 -12.93
CA ASP A 120 41.21 8.27 -14.06
C ASP A 120 41.30 6.75 -14.36
N GLY A 121 40.89 6.43 -15.59
CA GLY A 121 41.07 5.11 -16.21
C GLY A 121 40.14 4.89 -17.40
N SER A 122 40.53 5.40 -18.55
CA SER A 122 39.95 5.21 -19.89
C SER A 122 39.51 3.76 -20.22
N GLY A 123 38.26 3.61 -20.65
CA GLY A 123 37.72 2.40 -21.29
C GLY A 123 36.27 2.61 -21.71
N ALA A 124 36.02 2.90 -22.98
CA ALA A 124 34.68 3.15 -23.53
C ALA A 124 33.80 1.87 -23.46
N PRO A 125 32.61 1.88 -22.84
CA PRO A 125 31.68 0.77 -22.92
C PRO A 125 30.76 0.93 -24.13
N GLY A 126 30.59 -0.13 -24.92
CA GLY A 126 29.76 -0.17 -26.12
C GLY A 126 28.31 0.28 -25.86
N ALA A 127 27.86 1.24 -26.69
CA ALA A 127 26.56 1.93 -26.60
C ALA A 127 25.32 1.04 -26.83
N GLY A 128 25.48 -0.27 -27.12
CA GLY A 128 24.37 -1.20 -27.36
C GLY A 128 23.74 -1.80 -26.09
N ASN A 129 24.53 -2.13 -25.06
CA ASN A 129 24.02 -2.89 -23.89
C ASN A 129 23.36 -2.00 -22.82
N ALA A 130 23.68 -0.71 -22.78
CA ALA A 130 23.12 0.22 -21.79
C ALA A 130 21.63 0.53 -22.04
N GLY A 131 21.22 0.58 -23.32
CA GLY A 131 19.83 0.77 -23.72
C GLY A 131 18.95 -0.43 -23.37
N ASP A 132 19.45 -1.65 -23.61
CA ASP A 132 18.74 -2.89 -23.32
C ASP A 132 18.58 -3.14 -21.81
N ALA A 133 19.62 -2.84 -21.02
CA ALA A 133 19.55 -2.95 -19.56
C ALA A 133 18.56 -1.94 -18.93
N ALA A 134 18.52 -0.70 -19.44
CA ALA A 134 17.58 0.33 -19.00
C ALA A 134 16.13 0.02 -19.43
N SER A 135 15.94 -0.47 -20.65
CA SER A 135 14.62 -0.89 -21.16
C SER A 135 14.07 -2.08 -20.35
N ARG A 136 14.94 -3.05 -20.04
CA ARG A 136 14.59 -4.22 -19.21
C ARG A 136 14.22 -3.84 -17.77
N SER A 137 14.94 -2.91 -17.15
CA SER A 137 14.63 -2.46 -15.79
C SER A 137 13.31 -1.68 -15.71
N LEU A 138 12.99 -0.89 -16.74
CA LEU A 138 11.70 -0.20 -16.87
C LEU A 138 10.54 -1.17 -17.08
N ALA A 139 10.70 -2.19 -17.92
CA ALA A 139 9.68 -3.22 -18.11
C ALA A 139 9.39 -3.97 -16.81
N ILE A 140 10.44 -4.38 -16.07
CA ILE A 140 10.29 -5.03 -14.76
C ILE A 140 9.53 -4.12 -13.78
N ALA A 141 9.90 -2.84 -13.70
CA ALA A 141 9.21 -1.87 -12.86
C ALA A 141 7.72 -1.76 -13.20
N TRP A 142 7.40 -1.73 -14.50
CA TRP A 142 6.05 -1.60 -15.01
C TRP A 142 5.18 -2.81 -14.64
N PHE A 143 5.68 -4.03 -14.87
CA PHE A 143 4.96 -5.26 -14.53
C PHE A 143 4.87 -5.50 -13.02
N ALA A 144 5.92 -5.19 -12.26
CA ALA A 144 5.88 -5.26 -10.81
C ALA A 144 4.82 -4.31 -10.25
N GLN A 145 4.77 -3.08 -10.77
CA GLN A 145 3.77 -2.10 -10.40
C GLN A 145 2.35 -2.54 -10.77
N LEU A 146 2.17 -3.14 -11.95
CA LEU A 146 0.89 -3.69 -12.38
C LEU A 146 0.41 -4.78 -11.41
N ALA A 147 1.28 -5.71 -11.04
CA ALA A 147 0.95 -6.79 -10.10
C ALA A 147 0.56 -6.24 -8.71
N VAL A 148 1.31 -5.27 -8.19
CA VAL A 148 0.98 -4.58 -6.94
C VAL A 148 -0.35 -3.84 -7.05
N ALA A 149 -0.63 -3.22 -8.19
CA ALA A 149 -1.88 -2.50 -8.43
C ALA A 149 -3.09 -3.42 -8.57
N ILE A 150 -2.95 -4.60 -9.19
CA ILE A 150 -4.00 -5.63 -9.23
C ILE A 150 -4.33 -6.10 -7.81
N TYR A 151 -3.30 -6.47 -7.02
CA TYR A 151 -3.50 -6.80 -5.61
C TYR A 151 -4.17 -5.65 -4.85
N GLY A 152 -3.71 -4.43 -5.10
CA GLY A 152 -4.23 -3.20 -4.51
C GLY A 152 -5.70 -2.94 -4.80
N GLY A 153 -6.12 -3.08 -6.07
CA GLY A 153 -7.52 -2.93 -6.45
C GLY A 153 -8.40 -4.05 -5.90
N TYR A 154 -7.85 -5.26 -5.76
CA TYR A 154 -8.58 -6.42 -5.25
C TYR A 154 -8.81 -6.36 -3.73
N PHE A 155 -7.77 -6.05 -2.95
CA PHE A 155 -7.84 -6.08 -1.48
C PHE A 155 -7.40 -4.78 -0.78
N GLY A 156 -6.49 -4.01 -1.38
CA GLY A 156 -6.06 -2.71 -0.87
C GLY A 156 -5.20 -2.71 0.40
N ALA A 157 -5.41 -3.63 1.34
CA ALA A 157 -4.67 -3.64 2.60
C ALA A 157 -3.20 -4.05 2.39
N GLY A 158 -2.28 -3.34 3.04
CA GLY A 158 -0.84 -3.60 2.93
C GLY A 158 -0.20 -3.16 1.60
N ILE A 159 -0.96 -2.61 0.64
CA ILE A 159 -0.44 -2.20 -0.67
C ILE A 159 0.72 -1.22 -0.57
N GLY A 160 0.68 -0.29 0.39
CA GLY A 160 1.74 0.68 0.58
C GLY A 160 3.09 0.03 0.93
N ILE A 161 3.09 -1.14 1.55
CA ILE A 161 4.30 -1.87 1.93
C ILE A 161 4.87 -2.57 0.71
N LEU A 162 4.02 -3.27 -0.05
CA LEU A 162 4.38 -3.87 -1.35
C LEU A 162 5.01 -2.82 -2.27
N MET A 163 4.40 -1.64 -2.34
CA MET A 163 4.88 -0.56 -3.17
C MET A 163 6.22 0.00 -2.69
N LEU A 164 6.45 0.12 -1.38
CA LEU A 164 7.76 0.50 -0.85
C LEU A 164 8.82 -0.58 -1.13
N VAL A 165 8.47 -1.86 -1.11
CA VAL A 165 9.37 -2.96 -1.49
C VAL A 165 9.76 -2.85 -2.96
N VAL A 166 8.79 -2.63 -3.86
CA VAL A 166 9.04 -2.46 -5.30
C VAL A 166 9.84 -1.19 -5.59
N LEU A 167 9.49 -0.04 -5.00
CA LEU A 167 10.25 1.18 -5.21
C LEU A 167 11.69 1.07 -4.67
N GLY A 168 11.88 0.38 -3.53
CA GLY A 168 13.20 0.15 -2.96
C GLY A 168 14.05 -0.79 -3.81
N SER A 169 13.46 -1.85 -4.37
CA SER A 169 14.17 -2.78 -5.27
C SER A 169 14.56 -2.13 -6.61
N LEU A 170 13.87 -1.05 -6.99
CA LEU A 170 14.16 -0.25 -8.17
C LEU A 170 15.22 0.85 -7.95
N GLY A 171 15.84 0.90 -6.76
CA GLY A 171 16.95 1.80 -6.45
C GLY A 171 16.55 3.19 -5.94
N LEU A 172 15.28 3.42 -5.60
CA LEU A 172 14.89 4.64 -4.88
C LEU A 172 15.25 4.51 -3.40
N GLU A 173 16.32 5.18 -2.98
CA GLU A 173 16.79 5.14 -1.59
C GLU A 173 16.20 6.26 -0.72
N ASN A 174 15.67 7.32 -1.35
CA ASN A 174 15.11 8.46 -0.61
C ASN A 174 13.72 8.11 -0.04
N ILE A 175 13.65 7.93 1.28
CA ILE A 175 12.44 7.57 2.03
C ILE A 175 11.29 8.58 1.80
N HIS A 176 11.57 9.88 1.68
CA HIS A 176 10.55 10.89 1.45
C HIS A 176 9.96 10.79 0.04
N ALA A 177 10.81 10.58 -0.96
CA ALA A 177 10.39 10.34 -2.34
C ALA A 177 9.56 9.06 -2.46
N MET A 178 10.02 7.96 -1.86
CA MET A 178 9.30 6.70 -1.84
C MET A 178 7.93 6.84 -1.17
N ASN A 179 7.84 7.54 -0.05
CA ASN A 179 6.56 7.78 0.63
C ASN A 179 5.61 8.66 -0.21
N GLY A 180 6.15 9.66 -0.92
CA GLY A 180 5.38 10.47 -1.86
C GLY A 180 4.81 9.64 -3.00
N LEU A 181 5.66 8.92 -3.73
CA LEU A 181 5.25 8.02 -4.82
C LEU A 181 4.26 6.95 -4.34
N LYS A 182 4.50 6.35 -3.17
CA LYS A 182 3.60 5.39 -2.54
C LYS A 182 2.20 5.97 -2.35
N ASN A 183 2.11 7.17 -1.78
CA ASN A 183 0.82 7.82 -1.53
C ASN A 183 0.13 8.23 -2.84
N PHE A 184 0.90 8.67 -3.85
CA PHE A 184 0.35 9.02 -5.15
C PHE A 184 -0.25 7.82 -5.87
N PHE A 185 0.53 6.76 -6.09
CA PHE A 185 0.02 5.58 -6.78
C PHE A 185 -1.04 4.84 -5.96
N GLY A 186 -0.92 4.81 -4.63
CA GLY A 186 -1.97 4.29 -3.76
C GLY A 186 -3.29 5.05 -3.91
N MET A 187 -3.23 6.39 -4.08
CA MET A 187 -4.41 7.20 -4.38
C MET A 187 -4.98 6.90 -5.77
N CYS A 188 -4.15 6.69 -6.79
CA CYS A 188 -4.61 6.28 -8.12
C CYS A 188 -5.34 4.92 -8.08
N ILE A 189 -4.72 3.92 -7.44
CA ILE A 189 -5.24 2.55 -7.35
C ILE A 189 -6.54 2.53 -6.57
N ASN A 190 -6.54 3.08 -5.35
CA ASN A 190 -7.73 3.12 -4.51
C ASN A 190 -8.79 4.08 -5.06
N GLY A 191 -8.39 5.14 -5.77
CA GLY A 191 -9.31 6.06 -6.43
C GLY A 191 -10.14 5.38 -7.51
N VAL A 192 -9.47 4.62 -8.38
CA VAL A 192 -10.16 3.84 -9.42
C VAL A 192 -10.99 2.71 -8.80
N ALA A 193 -10.45 1.99 -7.82
CA ALA A 193 -11.18 0.92 -7.13
C ALA A 193 -12.45 1.45 -6.44
N ALA A 194 -12.34 2.56 -5.70
CA ALA A 194 -13.47 3.21 -5.06
C ALA A 194 -14.53 3.67 -6.06
N ALA A 195 -14.12 4.26 -7.19
CA ALA A 195 -15.07 4.66 -8.24
C ALA A 195 -15.86 3.43 -8.73
N ILE A 196 -15.17 2.34 -9.05
CA ILE A 196 -15.81 1.09 -9.48
C ILE A 196 -16.74 0.54 -8.40
N PHE A 197 -16.34 0.53 -7.13
CA PHE A 197 -17.17 0.05 -6.03
C PHE A 197 -18.41 0.91 -5.80
N ILE A 198 -18.29 2.25 -5.89
CA ILE A 198 -19.42 3.18 -5.80
C ILE A 198 -20.43 2.90 -6.93
N PHE A 199 -19.97 2.81 -8.18
CA PHE A 199 -20.85 2.52 -9.31
C PHE A 199 -21.46 1.12 -9.30
N SER A 200 -20.80 0.15 -8.65
CA SER A 200 -21.32 -1.21 -8.50
C SER A 200 -22.40 -1.36 -7.44
N GLY A 201 -22.66 -0.33 -6.62
CA GLY A 201 -23.65 -0.36 -5.54
C GLY A 201 -23.28 -1.28 -4.36
N ARG A 202 -21.99 -1.65 -4.22
CA ARG A 202 -21.49 -2.55 -3.15
C ARG A 202 -20.96 -1.80 -1.93
N VAL A 203 -21.25 -0.51 -1.80
CA VAL A 203 -20.76 0.33 -0.70
C VAL A 203 -21.88 0.52 0.31
N ASP A 204 -21.62 0.15 1.57
CA ASP A 204 -22.46 0.53 2.70
C ASP A 204 -22.09 1.95 3.14
N TRP A 205 -22.95 2.92 2.80
CA TRP A 205 -22.73 4.33 3.09
C TRP A 205 -22.75 4.67 4.59
N PRO A 206 -23.75 4.22 5.39
CA PRO A 206 -23.70 4.34 6.84
C PRO A 206 -22.37 3.87 7.43
N ALA A 207 -21.93 2.66 7.10
CA ALA A 207 -20.66 2.13 7.61
C ALA A 207 -19.47 2.97 7.09
N ALA A 208 -19.46 3.37 5.83
CA ALA A 208 -18.40 4.19 5.25
C ALA A 208 -18.23 5.53 5.96
N LEU A 209 -19.34 6.20 6.32
CA LEU A 209 -19.32 7.48 7.03
C LEU A 209 -18.80 7.33 8.47
N VAL A 210 -19.25 6.30 9.18
CA VAL A 210 -18.76 6.00 10.54
C VAL A 210 -17.26 5.70 10.51
N MET A 211 -16.81 4.89 9.55
CA MET A 211 -15.41 4.58 9.36
C MET A 211 -14.59 5.79 8.96
N LEU A 212 -15.10 6.66 8.10
CA LEU A 212 -14.43 7.91 7.73
C LEU A 212 -14.26 8.79 8.96
N ALA A 213 -15.31 8.99 9.75
CA ALA A 213 -15.23 9.77 10.99
C ALA A 213 -14.21 9.16 11.97
N GLY A 214 -14.26 7.84 12.17
CA GLY A 214 -13.29 7.11 12.99
C GLY A 214 -11.86 7.23 12.47
N ALA A 215 -11.66 7.15 11.16
CA ALA A 215 -10.34 7.29 10.54
C ALA A 215 -9.79 8.71 10.64
N VAL A 216 -10.65 9.73 10.53
CA VAL A 216 -10.28 11.14 10.73
C VAL A 216 -9.90 11.38 12.19
N LEU A 217 -10.77 11.01 13.13
CA LEU A 217 -10.53 11.15 14.57
C LEU A 217 -9.28 10.37 15.01
N GLY A 218 -9.16 9.10 14.58
CA GLY A 218 -8.00 8.26 14.84
C GLY A 218 -6.73 8.79 14.17
N GLY A 219 -6.84 9.45 13.01
CA GLY A 219 -5.74 10.13 12.34
C GLY A 219 -5.20 11.31 13.16
N PHE A 220 -6.09 12.16 13.69
CA PHE A 220 -5.72 13.28 14.57
C PHE A 220 -5.21 12.81 15.94
N ALA A 221 -5.89 11.85 16.56
CA ALA A 221 -5.44 11.25 17.81
C ALA A 221 -4.07 10.57 17.62
N GLY A 222 -3.87 9.81 16.54
CA GLY A 222 -2.61 9.18 16.20
C GLY A 222 -1.49 10.18 15.89
N ALA A 223 -1.80 11.36 15.35
CA ALA A 223 -0.87 12.47 15.16
C ALA A 223 -0.29 12.99 16.47
N ASN A 224 -1.18 13.13 17.46
CA ASN A 224 -0.89 13.77 18.73
C ASN A 224 -0.34 12.76 19.75
N LEU A 225 -0.99 11.60 19.91
CA LEU A 225 -0.58 10.50 20.79
C LEU A 225 0.57 9.66 20.21
N GLY A 226 0.76 9.63 18.88
CA GLY A 226 1.86 8.91 18.25
C GLY A 226 3.24 9.41 18.68
N ARG A 227 3.32 10.64 19.23
CA ARG A 227 4.54 11.17 19.84
C ARG A 227 4.85 10.56 21.20
N SER A 228 3.85 10.08 21.96
CA SER A 228 4.03 9.53 23.32
C SER A 228 4.08 8.00 23.39
N ILE A 229 3.44 7.29 22.46
CA ILE A 229 3.31 5.82 22.53
C ILE A 229 4.52 5.07 21.94
N GLY A 230 5.39 5.75 21.19
CA GLY A 230 6.57 5.14 20.58
C GLY A 230 6.22 4.23 19.39
N GLN A 231 6.94 4.39 18.28
CA GLN A 231 6.62 3.70 17.02
C GLN A 231 6.60 2.16 17.15
N ALA A 232 7.41 1.59 18.05
CA ALA A 232 7.47 0.15 18.26
C ALA A 232 6.16 -0.42 18.85
N LYS A 233 5.56 0.24 19.85
CA LYS A 233 4.32 -0.23 20.48
C LYS A 233 3.13 -0.10 19.54
N ALA A 234 3.04 1.01 18.80
CA ALA A 234 2.00 1.19 17.80
C ALA A 234 2.04 0.12 16.70
N ARG A 235 3.24 -0.26 16.24
CA ARG A 235 3.41 -1.35 15.27
C ARG A 235 3.06 -2.71 15.86
N GLY A 236 3.51 -2.99 17.08
CA GLY A 236 3.18 -4.22 17.80
C GLY A 236 1.67 -4.41 17.93
N ALA A 237 0.94 -3.35 18.29
CA ALA A 237 -0.52 -3.37 18.35
C ALA A 237 -1.17 -3.73 17.00
N VAL A 238 -0.74 -3.11 15.90
CA VAL A 238 -1.26 -3.43 14.55
C VAL A 238 -1.01 -4.90 14.18
N ILE A 239 0.17 -5.43 14.51
CA ILE A 239 0.51 -6.84 14.23
C ILE A 239 -0.37 -7.78 15.06
N VAL A 240 -0.47 -7.55 16.37
CA VAL A 240 -1.29 -8.38 17.27
C VAL A 240 -2.74 -8.38 16.81
N ILE A 241 -3.31 -7.19 16.54
CA ILE A 241 -4.70 -7.10 16.10
C ILE A 241 -4.88 -7.78 14.73
N GLY A 242 -3.96 -7.59 13.78
CA GLY A 242 -4.01 -8.25 12.48
C GLY A 242 -3.99 -9.78 12.58
N VAL A 243 -3.12 -10.34 13.44
CA VAL A 243 -3.04 -11.78 13.70
C VAL A 243 -4.32 -12.30 14.38
N VAL A 244 -4.80 -11.60 15.41
CA VAL A 244 -6.04 -11.97 16.13
C VAL A 244 -7.23 -11.99 15.17
N LEU A 245 -7.38 -10.95 14.35
CA LEU A 245 -8.46 -10.87 13.38
C LEU A 245 -8.35 -11.96 12.31
N ALA A 246 -7.15 -12.26 11.82
CA ALA A 246 -6.95 -13.36 10.88
C ALA A 246 -7.33 -14.73 11.48
N VAL A 247 -6.98 -14.99 12.73
CA VAL A 247 -7.34 -16.22 13.44
C VAL A 247 -8.86 -16.33 13.65
N ILE A 248 -9.51 -15.24 14.08
CA ILE A 248 -10.97 -15.22 14.29
C ILE A 248 -11.69 -15.49 12.96
N LEU A 249 -11.31 -14.78 11.89
CA LEU A 249 -11.92 -14.96 10.58
C LEU A 249 -11.67 -16.35 10.00
N TRP A 250 -10.50 -16.94 10.26
CA TRP A 250 -10.21 -18.32 9.87
C TRP A 250 -11.12 -19.32 10.59
N TRP A 251 -11.40 -19.08 11.87
CA TRP A 251 -12.23 -19.97 12.67
C TRP A 251 -13.72 -19.86 12.33
N GLN A 252 -14.23 -18.68 12.02
CA GLN A 252 -15.64 -18.47 11.60
C GLN A 252 -16.00 -19.12 10.26
N GLN A 253 -15.01 -19.58 9.48
CA GLN A 253 -15.23 -20.17 8.16
C GLN A 253 -15.18 -21.70 8.13
N ARG A 254 -14.91 -22.33 9.27
CA ARG A 254 -15.09 -23.77 9.47
C ARG A 254 -16.50 -24.05 9.96
#